data_AF-A0A7W0WP43-F1
#
_entry.id   AF-A0A7W0WP43-F1
#
_cell.length_a   1.000
_cell.length_b   1.000
_cell.length_c   1.000
_cell.angle_alpha   90.00
_cell.angle_beta   90.00
_cell.angle_gamma   90.00
#
_symmetry.space_group_name_H-M   'P 1'
#
loop_
_entity.id
_entity.type
_entity.pdbx_description
1 polymer ?
#
loop_
_entity_poly.entity_id
_entity_poly.type
_entity_poly.pdbx_seq_one_letter_code
_entity_poly.pdbx_strand_id
1 'polypeptide(L)'
;MYAALLLVGVLAAPLVAWFFSGWADVRAQQRELRAEPTRAAEAKASGLASEMRLELSRLLAREAERPYFHYQNLFHDPRTGPSYYVSTSPLATGPQDQLVLGYFHLNGGGQLTTPTINDEAPHLSEQTRLPENRRFRDEVVRSFSAQLKSAPGELVADATVVKPTTKPNPSPGKTKKIKNATEEDVQQESKVVQLDPQSYAQNNASTRVYWDNYMGNNPGQQAQESITVPKSLPKQRTIPKQQETVVAEGGANAKPVTITISPFEWHTFPFAGQPALVAVRQVSTPDGTLAQGFV
;
A
#
# COMPACT_ATOMS: atom_id res chain seq x y z
N MET A 1 -84.07 8.17 -25.81
CA MET A 1 -83.02 7.88 -24.81
C MET A 1 -81.76 7.26 -25.40
N TYR A 2 -81.83 6.19 -26.20
CA TYR A 2 -80.64 5.50 -26.75
C TYR A 2 -79.66 6.39 -27.54
N ALA A 3 -80.16 7.32 -28.37
CA ALA A 3 -79.30 8.21 -29.16
C ALA A 3 -78.45 9.16 -28.28
N ALA A 4 -79.00 9.66 -27.16
CA ALA A 4 -78.27 10.53 -26.25
C ALA A 4 -77.15 9.79 -25.51
N LEU A 5 -77.38 8.53 -25.13
CA LEU A 5 -76.37 7.68 -24.49
C LEU A 5 -75.20 7.37 -25.42
N LEU A 6 -75.46 7.12 -26.71
CA LEU A 6 -74.41 6.89 -27.71
C LEU A 6 -73.55 8.14 -27.92
N LEU A 7 -74.18 9.32 -28.00
CA LEU A 7 -73.44 10.58 -28.17
C LEU A 7 -72.50 10.85 -26.98
N VAL A 8 -72.98 10.65 -25.75
CA VAL A 8 -72.16 10.79 -24.53
C VAL A 8 -70.99 9.81 -24.54
N GLY A 9 -71.22 8.56 -24.95
CA GLY A 9 -70.16 7.55 -25.06
C GLY A 9 -69.07 7.96 -26.07
N VAL A 10 -69.47 8.43 -27.24
CA VAL A 10 -68.55 8.87 -28.31
C VAL A 10 -67.73 10.09 -27.90
N LEU A 11 -68.29 11.01 -27.12
CA LEU A 11 -67.56 12.18 -26.59
C LEU A 11 -66.69 11.85 -25.38
N ALA A 12 -67.13 10.95 -24.50
CA ALA A 12 -66.39 10.56 -23.31
C ALA A 12 -65.12 9.76 -23.66
N ALA A 13 -65.19 8.87 -24.64
CA ALA A 13 -64.06 8.03 -25.05
C ALA A 13 -62.77 8.83 -25.41
N PRO A 14 -62.79 9.85 -26.29
CA PRO A 14 -61.61 10.62 -26.62
C PRO A 14 -61.10 11.48 -25.45
N LEU A 15 -61.99 12.00 -24.60
CA LEU A 15 -61.60 12.75 -23.40
C LEU A 15 -60.86 11.86 -22.39
N VAL A 16 -61.37 10.65 -22.17
CA VAL A 16 -60.73 9.66 -21.29
C VAL A 16 -59.38 9.22 -21.86
N ALA A 17 -59.31 8.93 -23.16
CA ALA A 17 -58.06 8.57 -23.83
C ALA A 17 -57.02 9.70 -23.73
N TRP A 18 -57.43 10.95 -23.96
CA TRP A 18 -56.58 12.13 -23.83
C TRP A 18 -56.08 12.32 -22.40
N PHE A 19 -56.96 12.16 -21.40
CA PHE A 19 -56.60 12.24 -19.99
C PHE A 19 -55.55 11.19 -19.59
N PHE A 20 -55.74 9.92 -19.98
CA PHE A 20 -54.77 8.86 -19.68
C PHE A 20 -53.44 9.08 -20.41
N SER A 21 -53.45 9.56 -21.65
CA SER A 21 -52.24 9.88 -22.39
C SER A 21 -51.45 11.02 -21.74
N GLY A 22 -52.12 12.12 -21.35
CA GLY A 22 -51.47 13.23 -20.65
C GLY A 22 -50.92 12.81 -19.28
N TRP A 23 -51.61 11.91 -18.57
CA TRP A 23 -51.15 11.42 -17.28
C TRP A 23 -49.98 10.45 -17.37
N ALA A 24 -49.88 9.68 -18.46
CA ALA A 24 -48.71 8.87 -18.75
C ALA A 24 -47.47 9.75 -18.99
N ASP A 25 -47.61 10.85 -19.73
CA ASP A 25 -46.51 11.78 -20.03
C ASP A 25 -46.01 12.52 -18.78
N VAL A 26 -46.91 13.04 -17.95
CA VAL A 26 -46.52 13.66 -16.66
C VAL A 26 -45.80 12.65 -15.76
N ARG A 27 -46.25 11.39 -15.71
CA ARG A 27 -45.56 10.33 -14.95
C ARG A 27 -44.20 9.99 -15.54
N ALA A 28 -44.01 10.10 -16.86
CA ALA A 28 -42.72 9.89 -17.50
C ALA A 28 -41.75 11.02 -17.12
N GLN A 29 -42.17 12.28 -17.26
CA GLN A 29 -41.36 13.45 -16.87
C GLN A 29 -41.02 13.45 -15.37
N GLN A 30 -41.98 13.11 -14.50
CA GLN A 30 -41.72 12.99 -13.07
C GLN A 30 -40.73 11.86 -12.73
N ARG A 31 -40.70 10.78 -13.51
CA ARG A 31 -39.69 9.72 -13.33
C ARG A 31 -38.32 10.20 -13.79
N GLU A 32 -38.26 10.91 -14.91
CA GLU A 32 -37.02 11.48 -15.43
C GLU A 32 -36.39 12.47 -14.46
N LEU A 33 -37.18 13.43 -13.96
CA LEU A 33 -36.72 14.43 -12.97
C LEU A 33 -36.26 13.78 -11.65
N ARG A 34 -36.87 12.66 -11.23
CA ARG A 34 -36.42 11.92 -10.04
C ARG A 34 -35.16 11.09 -10.29
N ALA A 35 -34.95 10.60 -11.51
CA ALA A 35 -33.81 9.77 -11.87
C ALA A 35 -32.55 10.59 -12.19
N GLU A 36 -32.70 11.83 -12.66
CA GLU A 36 -31.61 12.74 -12.98
C GLU A 36 -30.58 12.92 -11.83
N PRO A 37 -30.95 13.24 -10.57
CA PRO A 37 -29.97 13.42 -9.50
C PRO A 37 -29.21 12.13 -9.17
N THR A 38 -29.87 10.97 -9.20
CA THR A 38 -29.22 9.67 -8.96
C THR A 38 -28.21 9.37 -10.05
N ARG A 39 -28.57 9.54 -11.33
CA ARG A 39 -27.64 9.35 -12.45
C ARG A 39 -26.45 10.31 -12.39
N ALA A 40 -26.70 11.57 -12.04
CA ALA A 40 -25.64 12.55 -11.87
C ALA A 40 -24.68 12.17 -10.72
N ALA A 41 -25.22 11.69 -9.60
CA ALA A 41 -24.42 11.21 -8.47
C ALA A 41 -23.60 9.97 -8.84
N GLU A 42 -24.18 8.99 -9.52
CA GLU A 42 -23.48 7.79 -10.00
C GLU A 42 -22.38 8.13 -11.00
N ALA A 43 -22.66 9.01 -11.96
CA ALA A 43 -21.67 9.49 -12.92
C ALA A 43 -20.50 10.18 -12.20
N LYS A 44 -20.79 11.07 -11.24
CA LYS A 44 -19.76 11.74 -10.44
C LYS A 44 -18.93 10.74 -9.60
N ALA A 45 -19.59 9.78 -8.95
CA ALA A 45 -18.92 8.74 -8.19
C ALA A 45 -17.98 7.89 -9.06
N SER A 46 -18.44 7.51 -10.26
CA SER A 46 -17.61 6.75 -11.21
C SER A 46 -16.40 7.55 -11.73
N GLY A 47 -16.58 8.87 -11.92
CA GLY A 47 -15.50 9.78 -12.29
C GLY A 47 -14.43 9.85 -11.20
N LEU A 48 -14.84 10.10 -9.96
CA LEU A 48 -13.93 10.17 -8.80
C LEU A 48 -13.22 8.84 -8.55
N ALA A 49 -13.91 7.71 -8.70
CA ALA A 49 -13.30 6.38 -8.55
C ALA A 49 -12.23 6.12 -9.62
N SER A 50 -12.45 6.57 -10.86
CA SER A 50 -11.49 6.43 -11.95
C SER A 50 -10.25 7.30 -11.72
N GLU A 51 -10.45 8.52 -11.23
CA GLU A 51 -9.36 9.43 -10.84
C GLU A 51 -8.52 8.84 -9.70
N MET A 52 -9.17 8.37 -8.63
CA MET A 52 -8.50 7.72 -7.51
C MET A 52 -7.73 6.47 -7.94
N ARG A 53 -8.30 5.63 -8.82
CA ARG A 53 -7.61 4.45 -9.37
C ARG A 53 -6.34 4.86 -10.11
N LEU A 54 -6.39 5.94 -10.89
CA LEU A 54 -5.22 6.44 -11.62
C LEU A 54 -4.13 6.96 -10.67
N GLU A 55 -4.51 7.66 -9.60
CA GLU A 55 -3.56 8.12 -8.58
C GLU A 55 -2.90 6.96 -7.84
N LEU A 56 -3.68 5.96 -7.41
CA LEU A 56 -3.16 4.76 -6.76
C LEU A 56 -2.23 3.96 -7.69
N SER A 57 -2.56 3.84 -8.97
CA SER A 57 -1.68 3.18 -9.95
C SER A 57 -0.34 3.93 -10.11
N ARG A 58 -0.37 5.26 -10.16
CA ARG A 58 0.86 6.07 -10.23
C ARG A 58 1.69 5.95 -8.95
N LEU A 59 1.05 5.92 -7.79
CA LEU A 59 1.71 5.70 -6.51
C LEU A 59 2.40 4.33 -6.48
N LEU A 60 1.68 3.27 -6.85
CA LEU A 60 2.22 1.91 -6.88
C LEU A 60 3.37 1.77 -7.87
N ALA A 61 3.31 2.43 -9.04
CA ALA A 61 4.42 2.48 -9.99
C ALA A 61 5.68 3.15 -9.40
N ARG A 62 5.54 4.30 -8.72
CA ARG A 62 6.67 4.97 -8.05
C ARG A 62 7.28 4.09 -6.96
N GLU A 63 6.45 3.43 -6.16
CA GLU A 63 6.92 2.59 -5.06
C GLU A 63 7.53 1.27 -5.56
N ALA A 64 7.06 0.72 -6.68
CA ALA A 64 7.66 -0.46 -7.31
C ALA A 64 9.11 -0.23 -7.76
N GLU A 65 9.44 1.00 -8.19
CA GLU A 65 10.81 1.38 -8.55
C GLU A 65 11.73 1.57 -7.33
N ARG A 66 11.16 1.77 -6.13
CA ARG A 66 11.93 2.05 -4.91
C ARG A 66 12.78 0.86 -4.47
N PRO A 67 14.10 1.04 -4.28
CA PRO A 67 14.98 0.02 -3.72
C PRO A 67 14.48 -0.53 -2.38
N TYR A 68 14.56 -1.84 -2.19
CA TYR A 68 14.00 -2.50 -1.00
C TYR A 68 14.64 -2.03 0.31
N PHE A 69 15.93 -1.65 0.30
CA PHE A 69 16.63 -1.20 1.50
C PHE A 69 16.17 0.19 1.99
N HIS A 70 15.45 0.98 1.19
CA HIS A 70 14.88 2.26 1.62
C HIS A 70 13.77 2.12 2.69
N TYR A 71 13.21 0.93 2.89
CA TYR A 71 12.19 0.71 3.93
C TYR A 71 12.79 0.64 5.36
N GLN A 72 14.12 0.64 5.46
CA GLN A 72 14.86 0.75 6.72
C GLN A 72 15.13 2.22 7.06
N ASN A 73 15.35 2.58 8.32
CA ASN A 73 15.70 3.96 8.69
C ASN A 73 17.10 4.36 8.18
N LEU A 74 18.05 3.43 8.23
CA LEU A 74 19.41 3.57 7.72
C LEU A 74 19.65 2.53 6.62
N PHE A 75 20.44 2.89 5.62
CA PHE A 75 20.85 1.97 4.56
C PHE A 75 22.22 2.32 4.01
N HIS A 76 22.82 1.37 3.30
CA HIS A 76 24.02 1.54 2.50
C HIS A 76 23.65 1.46 1.01
N ASP A 77 24.00 2.49 0.23
CA ASP A 77 23.77 2.47 -1.22
C ASP A 77 24.83 1.60 -1.93
N PRO A 78 24.45 0.43 -2.48
CA PRO A 78 25.38 -0.48 -3.14
C PRO A 78 26.07 0.14 -4.36
N ARG A 79 25.58 1.28 -4.89
CA ARG A 79 26.17 1.98 -6.03
C ARG A 79 27.39 2.82 -5.67
N THR A 80 27.54 3.19 -4.40
CA THR A 80 28.65 4.04 -3.94
C THR A 80 29.94 3.28 -3.68
N GLY A 81 29.96 1.98 -3.98
CA GLY A 81 31.09 1.09 -3.76
C GLY A 81 31.21 0.64 -2.30
N PRO A 82 32.31 -0.02 -1.90
CA PRO A 82 32.49 -0.66 -0.59
C PRO A 82 32.69 0.34 0.57
N SER A 83 32.29 1.60 0.39
CA SER A 83 32.44 2.63 1.41
C SER A 83 31.56 2.29 2.62
N TYR A 84 32.10 2.38 3.83
CA TYR A 84 31.40 2.01 5.06
C TYR A 84 30.35 3.06 5.49
N TYR A 85 29.92 3.94 4.60
CA TYR A 85 28.96 4.98 4.96
C TYR A 85 27.53 4.45 4.86
N VAL A 86 26.75 4.79 5.87
CA VAL A 86 25.30 4.62 5.89
C VAL A 86 24.63 5.98 5.75
N SER A 87 23.53 6.01 5.03
CA SER A 87 22.70 7.18 4.85
C SER A 87 21.32 6.94 5.46
N THR A 88 20.68 8.02 5.88
CA THR A 88 19.28 7.98 6.30
C THR A 88 18.40 7.73 5.08
N SER A 89 17.38 6.89 5.26
CA SER A 89 16.42 6.62 4.21
C SER A 89 15.68 7.89 3.80
N PRO A 90 15.37 8.07 2.50
CA PRO A 90 14.46 9.13 2.08
C PRO A 90 13.05 8.98 2.67
N LEU A 91 12.69 7.81 3.22
CA LEU A 91 11.43 7.57 3.93
C LEU A 91 11.51 7.90 5.43
N ALA A 92 12.70 8.21 5.95
CA ALA A 92 12.89 8.49 7.37
C ALA A 92 12.23 9.80 7.82
N THR A 93 12.03 10.75 6.90
CA THR A 93 11.31 12.01 7.14
C THR A 93 9.79 11.87 7.07
N GLY A 94 9.29 10.66 6.74
CA GLY A 94 7.86 10.37 6.62
C GLY A 94 7.34 10.38 5.17
N PRO A 95 6.05 10.11 4.98
CA PRO A 95 5.43 10.08 3.68
C PRO A 95 5.34 11.47 3.05
N GLN A 96 5.77 11.55 1.79
CA GLN A 96 5.68 12.76 0.96
C GLN A 96 4.35 12.79 0.17
N ASP A 97 3.72 11.63 0.01
CA ASP A 97 2.45 11.48 -0.70
C ASP A 97 1.28 11.55 0.28
N GLN A 98 0.23 12.30 -0.08
CA GLN A 98 -0.94 12.49 0.79
C GLN A 98 -1.81 11.23 0.91
N LEU A 99 -1.70 10.31 -0.04
CA LEU A 99 -2.40 9.03 -0.02
C LEU A 99 -1.71 8.00 0.89
N VAL A 100 -0.50 8.30 1.39
CA VAL A 100 0.27 7.37 2.23
C VAL A 100 0.28 7.87 3.68
N LEU A 101 -0.25 7.06 4.57
CA LEU A 101 -0.21 7.29 6.01
C LEU A 101 1.16 6.97 6.60
N GLY A 102 1.79 5.89 6.13
CA GLY A 102 3.12 5.50 6.59
C GLY A 102 3.65 4.23 5.93
N TYR A 103 4.97 4.04 6.05
CA TYR A 103 5.68 2.87 5.52
C TYR A 103 6.04 1.91 6.64
N PHE A 104 6.06 0.62 6.33
CA PHE A 104 6.47 -0.40 7.27
C PHE A 104 7.35 -1.47 6.62
N HIS A 105 8.12 -2.12 7.48
CA HIS A 105 8.94 -3.27 7.17
C HIS A 105 8.69 -4.34 8.23
N LEU A 106 8.33 -5.54 7.80
CA LEU A 106 8.10 -6.68 8.69
C LEU A 106 9.10 -7.78 8.30
N ASN A 107 9.94 -8.18 9.25
CA ASN A 107 10.87 -9.27 9.01
C ASN A 107 10.24 -10.65 9.25
N GLY A 108 10.94 -11.72 8.83
CA GLY A 108 10.48 -13.10 9.04
C GLY A 108 10.35 -13.52 10.52
N GLY A 109 10.98 -12.76 11.43
CA GLY A 109 10.81 -12.92 12.88
C GLY A 109 9.55 -12.25 13.43
N GLY A 110 8.79 -11.54 12.58
CA GLY A 110 7.59 -10.80 12.99
C GLY A 110 7.86 -9.47 13.66
N GLN A 111 9.10 -8.99 13.64
CA GLN A 111 9.46 -7.67 14.15
C GLN A 111 9.13 -6.64 13.07
N LEU A 112 8.35 -5.64 13.47
CA LEU A 112 7.96 -4.53 12.61
C LEU A 112 8.82 -3.32 12.90
N THR A 113 9.36 -2.73 11.84
CA THR A 113 10.06 -1.45 11.88
C THR A 113 9.41 -0.47 10.91
N THR A 114 9.60 0.81 11.17
CA THR A 114 9.18 1.89 10.26
C THR A 114 10.41 2.73 9.94
N PRO A 115 10.56 3.26 8.72
CA PRO A 115 11.73 4.06 8.38
C PRO A 115 11.79 5.36 9.20
N THR A 116 10.67 5.84 9.74
CA THR A 116 10.59 7.07 10.54
C THR A 116 11.04 6.92 12.00
N ILE A 117 11.20 5.68 12.49
CA ILE A 117 11.58 5.40 13.88
C ILE A 117 12.83 4.52 13.88
N ASN A 118 13.85 4.97 14.60
CA ASN A 118 15.03 4.19 14.92
C ASN A 118 15.11 4.02 16.45
N ASP A 119 14.76 2.83 16.93
CA ASP A 119 14.79 2.52 18.37
C ASP A 119 16.23 2.44 18.92
N GLU A 120 17.21 2.12 18.07
CA GLU A 120 18.62 1.95 18.44
C GLU A 120 19.42 3.26 18.38
N ALA A 121 19.00 4.19 17.52
CA ALA A 121 19.58 5.53 17.39
C ALA A 121 18.46 6.58 17.36
N PRO A 122 17.85 6.91 18.53
CA PRO A 122 16.65 7.74 18.58
C PRO A 122 16.79 9.09 17.90
N HIS A 123 17.99 9.70 17.91
CA HIS A 123 18.27 10.99 17.25
C HIS A 123 18.14 10.95 15.72
N LEU A 124 18.16 9.76 15.11
CA LEU A 124 17.91 9.55 13.67
C LEU A 124 16.42 9.31 13.34
N SER A 125 15.54 9.33 14.34
CA SER A 125 14.09 9.28 14.14
C SER A 125 13.54 10.66 13.75
N GLU A 126 12.38 10.67 13.07
CA GLU A 126 11.65 11.91 12.80
C GLU A 126 11.03 12.46 14.10
N GLN A 127 11.73 13.40 14.74
CA GLN A 127 11.37 13.91 16.07
C GLN A 127 10.04 14.65 16.07
N THR A 128 9.75 15.40 14.99
CA THR A 128 8.59 16.28 14.90
C THR A 128 7.26 15.52 15.00
N ARG A 129 7.24 14.29 14.48
CA ARG A 129 6.03 13.45 14.37
C ARG A 129 6.20 12.11 15.10
N LEU A 130 7.09 12.06 16.08
CA LEU A 130 7.44 10.82 16.77
C LEU A 130 6.22 10.15 17.45
N PRO A 131 5.32 10.88 18.14
CA PRO A 131 4.12 10.27 18.71
C PRO A 131 3.20 9.63 17.67
N GLU A 132 2.98 10.31 16.53
CA GLU A 132 2.15 9.81 15.44
C GLU A 132 2.78 8.59 14.76
N ASN A 133 4.08 8.65 14.51
CA ASN A 133 4.83 7.54 13.92
C ASN A 133 4.79 6.30 14.82
N ARG A 134 4.88 6.48 16.15
CA ARG A 134 4.79 5.36 17.12
C ARG A 134 3.39 4.75 17.11
N ARG A 135 2.35 5.60 17.16
CA ARG A 135 0.96 5.15 17.04
C ARG A 135 0.72 4.37 15.74
N PHE A 136 1.23 4.88 14.62
CA PHE A 136 1.16 4.18 13.34
C PHE A 136 1.83 2.80 13.43
N ARG A 137 3.10 2.73 13.87
CA ARG A 137 3.83 1.47 14.03
C ARG A 137 3.05 0.46 14.89
N ASP A 138 2.58 0.91 16.04
CA ASP A 138 1.84 0.07 16.99
C ASP A 138 0.51 -0.41 16.40
N GLU A 139 -0.17 0.44 15.59
CA GLU A 139 -1.39 0.08 14.87
C GLU A 139 -1.13 -0.97 13.78
N VAL A 140 -0.05 -0.83 13.01
CA VAL A 140 0.34 -1.80 11.99
C VAL A 140 0.66 -3.16 12.64
N VAL A 141 1.39 -3.14 13.78
CA VAL A 141 1.66 -4.36 14.55
C VAL A 141 0.35 -5.00 15.01
N ARG A 142 -0.57 -4.21 15.56
CA ARG A 142 -1.85 -4.74 16.06
C ARG A 142 -2.74 -5.29 14.93
N SER A 143 -2.81 -4.58 13.81
CA SER A 143 -3.79 -4.83 12.76
C SER A 143 -3.32 -5.88 11.75
N PHE A 144 -2.03 -5.90 11.39
CA PHE A 144 -1.55 -6.69 10.25
C PHE A 144 -0.62 -7.84 10.62
N SER A 145 -0.02 -7.84 11.81
CA SER A 145 1.02 -8.83 12.13
C SER A 145 0.55 -10.28 12.02
N ALA A 146 -0.73 -10.59 12.30
CA ALA A 146 -1.29 -11.92 12.12
C ALA A 146 -1.51 -12.27 10.63
N GLN A 147 -2.02 -11.32 9.84
CA GLN A 147 -2.35 -11.50 8.42
C GLN A 147 -1.07 -11.64 7.57
N LEU A 148 -0.07 -10.79 7.83
CA LEU A 148 1.19 -10.78 7.09
C LEU A 148 2.11 -11.97 7.43
N LYS A 149 2.05 -12.51 8.65
CA LYS A 149 2.81 -13.70 9.03
C LYS A 149 2.31 -14.98 8.37
N SER A 150 1.01 -15.05 8.07
CA SER A 150 0.34 -16.26 7.59
C SER A 150 0.44 -16.43 6.08
N ALA A 151 1.20 -15.59 5.39
CA ALA A 151 1.26 -15.51 3.94
C ALA A 151 2.53 -16.11 3.27
N PRO A 152 3.11 -17.25 3.70
CA PRO A 152 4.13 -17.90 2.90
C PRO A 152 3.45 -18.65 1.73
N GLY A 153 3.24 -17.95 0.62
CA GLY A 153 2.91 -18.57 -0.68
C GLY A 153 1.43 -18.69 -1.08
N GLU A 154 0.47 -18.29 -0.23
CA GLU A 154 -0.97 -18.46 -0.53
C GLU A 154 -1.73 -17.15 -0.84
N LEU A 155 -1.12 -15.98 -0.69
CA LEU A 155 -1.78 -14.71 -1.06
C LEU A 155 -2.00 -14.53 -2.57
N VAL A 156 -1.36 -15.37 -3.41
CA VAL A 156 -1.55 -15.35 -4.87
C VAL A 156 -2.90 -15.96 -5.29
N ALA A 157 -3.60 -16.70 -4.41
CA ALA A 157 -4.80 -17.46 -4.80
C ALA A 157 -6.15 -16.84 -4.35
N ASP A 158 -6.17 -16.03 -3.29
CA ASP A 158 -7.43 -15.63 -2.62
C ASP A 158 -7.74 -14.13 -2.65
N ALA A 159 -7.05 -13.35 -3.50
CA ALA A 159 -7.45 -12.00 -3.84
C ALA A 159 -8.79 -12.04 -4.58
N THR A 160 -9.88 -12.10 -3.81
CA THR A 160 -11.24 -11.93 -4.28
C THR A 160 -11.32 -10.49 -4.76
N VAL A 161 -10.99 -10.25 -6.04
CA VAL A 161 -11.40 -9.06 -6.75
C VAL A 161 -12.90 -9.00 -6.52
N VAL A 162 -13.33 -8.07 -5.68
CA VAL A 162 -14.75 -7.76 -5.46
C VAL A 162 -15.24 -7.23 -6.79
N LYS A 163 -15.58 -8.14 -7.70
CA LYS A 163 -16.24 -7.83 -8.95
C LYS A 163 -17.60 -7.33 -8.52
N PRO A 164 -17.95 -6.05 -8.70
CA PRO A 164 -19.26 -5.57 -8.33
C PRO A 164 -20.27 -6.39 -9.13
N THR A 165 -21.00 -7.28 -8.44
CA THR A 165 -22.08 -8.05 -9.03
C THR A 165 -23.25 -7.11 -9.27
N THR A 166 -23.16 -6.34 -10.35
CA THR A 166 -24.31 -5.65 -10.93
C THR A 166 -25.21 -6.73 -11.54
N LYS A 167 -26.29 -7.08 -10.83
CA LYS A 167 -27.41 -7.83 -11.40
C LYS A 167 -27.90 -7.08 -12.64
N PRO A 168 -27.87 -7.67 -13.85
CA PRO A 168 -28.37 -7.01 -15.03
C PRO A 168 -29.90 -7.01 -14.96
N ASN A 169 -30.48 -5.81 -14.80
CA ASN A 169 -31.89 -5.59 -15.06
C ASN A 169 -32.06 -5.40 -16.58
N PRO A 170 -32.79 -6.26 -17.31
CA PRO A 170 -32.91 -6.12 -18.75
C PRO A 170 -33.87 -4.98 -19.09
N SER A 171 -33.31 -3.85 -19.56
CA SER A 171 -34.09 -2.83 -20.27
C SER A 171 -33.53 -2.67 -21.69
N PRO A 172 -34.36 -2.81 -22.75
CA PRO A 172 -33.90 -2.79 -24.12
C PRO A 172 -33.72 -1.34 -24.60
N GLY A 173 -32.54 -0.78 -24.36
CA GLY A 173 -32.08 0.47 -24.97
C GLY A 173 -30.86 0.20 -25.85
N LYS A 174 -30.95 0.51 -27.15
CA LYS A 174 -29.84 0.42 -28.11
C LYS A 174 -28.75 1.44 -27.75
N THR A 175 -27.77 1.03 -26.94
CA THR A 175 -26.59 1.86 -26.63
C THR A 175 -25.42 1.41 -27.51
N LYS A 176 -24.85 2.37 -28.24
CA LYS A 176 -23.64 2.20 -29.05
C LYS A 176 -22.51 1.64 -28.17
N LYS A 177 -21.85 0.58 -28.64
CA LYS A 177 -20.61 0.02 -28.07
C LYS A 177 -19.55 1.11 -28.00
N ILE A 178 -19.38 1.72 -26.83
CA ILE A 178 -18.13 2.37 -26.46
C ILE A 178 -17.18 1.22 -26.13
N LYS A 179 -16.08 1.11 -26.87
CA LYS A 179 -14.98 0.19 -26.55
C LYS A 179 -14.39 0.68 -25.23
N ASN A 180 -14.75 0.03 -24.14
CA ASN A 180 -14.13 0.27 -22.84
C ASN A 180 -12.64 0.02 -22.98
N ALA A 181 -11.86 1.01 -22.55
CA ALA A 181 -10.43 0.91 -22.38
C ALA A 181 -10.14 -0.37 -21.59
N THR A 182 -9.34 -1.23 -22.21
CA THR A 182 -8.76 -2.42 -21.61
C THR A 182 -8.17 -2.02 -20.26
N GLU A 183 -8.65 -2.64 -19.18
CA GLU A 183 -7.91 -2.72 -17.93
C GLU A 183 -6.61 -3.46 -18.27
N GLU A 184 -5.58 -2.70 -18.65
CA GLU A 184 -4.22 -3.19 -18.61
C GLU A 184 -3.91 -3.40 -17.14
N ASP A 185 -4.18 -4.62 -16.67
CA ASP A 185 -3.56 -5.14 -15.47
C ASP A 185 -2.07 -5.01 -15.69
N VAL A 186 -1.47 -4.00 -15.08
CA VAL A 186 -0.02 -3.84 -15.02
C VAL A 186 0.47 -4.97 -14.13
N GLN A 187 0.60 -6.17 -14.70
CA GLN A 187 1.25 -7.30 -14.07
C GLN A 187 2.70 -6.91 -13.87
N GLN A 188 3.01 -6.39 -12.71
CA GLN A 188 4.37 -6.10 -12.31
C GLN A 188 5.08 -7.44 -12.11
N GLU A 189 6.11 -7.69 -12.91
CA GLU A 189 6.92 -8.90 -12.79
C GLU A 189 7.80 -8.83 -11.55
N SER A 190 8.10 -9.99 -10.96
CA SER A 190 9.08 -10.08 -9.87
C SER A 190 10.45 -9.59 -10.34
N LYS A 191 11.08 -8.72 -9.55
CA LYS A 191 12.40 -8.16 -9.84
C LYS A 191 13.48 -8.93 -9.08
N VAL A 192 14.45 -9.47 -9.79
CA VAL A 192 15.64 -10.09 -9.20
C VAL A 192 16.77 -9.07 -9.16
N VAL A 193 17.34 -8.82 -7.97
CA VAL A 193 18.46 -7.92 -7.75
C VAL A 193 19.64 -8.74 -7.23
N GLN A 194 20.79 -8.59 -7.86
CA GLN A 194 22.05 -9.15 -7.36
C GLN A 194 22.80 -8.05 -6.62
N LEU A 195 23.21 -8.33 -5.37
CA LEU A 195 24.02 -7.45 -4.56
C LEU A 195 25.38 -8.07 -4.28
N ASP A 196 26.37 -7.21 -4.10
CA ASP A 196 27.61 -7.60 -3.48
C ASP A 196 27.35 -8.08 -2.02
N PRO A 197 27.94 -9.20 -1.58
CA PRO A 197 27.74 -9.72 -0.22
C PRO A 197 28.07 -8.72 0.89
N GLN A 198 29.08 -7.87 0.71
CA GLN A 198 29.45 -6.87 1.70
C GLN A 198 28.38 -5.77 1.77
N SER A 199 27.89 -5.27 0.63
CA SER A 199 26.80 -4.29 0.61
C SER A 199 25.50 -4.86 1.20
N TYR A 200 25.22 -6.15 1.00
CA TYR A 200 24.11 -6.83 1.65
C TYR A 200 24.28 -6.88 3.18
N ALA A 201 25.45 -7.32 3.65
CA ALA A 201 25.75 -7.40 5.07
C ALA A 201 25.70 -6.02 5.76
N GLN A 202 26.22 -4.98 5.11
CA GLN A 202 26.15 -3.60 5.60
C GLN A 202 24.71 -3.08 5.67
N ASN A 203 23.85 -3.41 4.69
CA ASN A 203 22.43 -3.07 4.73
C ASN A 203 21.68 -3.77 5.88
N ASN A 204 22.00 -5.03 6.15
CA ASN A 204 21.38 -5.77 7.27
C ASN A 204 21.89 -5.34 8.64
N ALA A 205 23.07 -4.72 8.70
CA ALA A 205 23.70 -4.24 9.92
C ALA A 205 23.89 -2.70 9.93
N SER A 206 23.04 -1.95 9.21
CA SER A 206 23.27 -0.51 8.99
C SER A 206 23.35 0.31 10.28
N THR A 207 22.56 -0.02 11.30
CA THR A 207 22.66 0.66 12.59
C THR A 207 23.96 0.36 13.33
N ARG A 208 24.49 -0.86 13.22
CA ARG A 208 25.81 -1.21 13.79
C ARG A 208 26.91 -0.42 13.07
N VAL A 209 26.90 -0.41 11.74
CA VAL A 209 27.86 0.35 10.93
C VAL A 209 27.80 1.85 11.26
N TYR A 210 26.59 2.38 11.48
CA TYR A 210 26.41 3.75 11.97
C TYR A 210 27.17 3.98 13.28
N TRP A 211 26.94 3.13 14.28
CA TRP A 211 27.58 3.27 15.59
C TRP A 211 29.10 3.10 15.53
N ASP A 212 29.60 2.14 14.75
CA ASP A 212 31.04 1.92 14.57
C ASP A 212 31.71 3.18 13.98
N ASN A 213 31.09 3.80 12.98
CA ASN A 213 31.56 5.05 12.38
C ASN A 213 31.41 6.25 13.31
N TYR A 214 30.31 6.33 14.05
CA TYR A 214 30.03 7.44 14.96
C TYR A 214 30.99 7.43 16.15
N MET A 215 31.19 6.25 16.77
CA MET A 215 32.10 6.06 17.91
C MET A 215 33.58 6.16 17.50
N GLY A 216 33.95 5.64 16.33
CA GLY A 216 35.32 5.74 15.82
C GLY A 216 35.75 7.19 15.57
N ASN A 217 34.81 8.07 15.22
CA ASN A 217 35.09 9.47 14.90
C ASN A 217 34.88 10.44 16.08
N ASN A 218 34.12 10.08 17.12
CA ASN A 218 33.82 10.95 18.27
C ASN A 218 33.96 10.24 19.63
N PRO A 219 35.18 9.91 20.09
CA PRO A 219 35.39 9.26 21.38
C PRO A 219 34.98 10.12 22.60
N GLY A 220 34.82 11.44 22.44
CA GLY A 220 34.53 12.38 23.53
C GLY A 220 33.06 12.59 23.90
N GLN A 221 32.10 12.12 23.10
CA GLN A 221 30.65 12.36 23.33
C GLN A 221 29.97 11.30 24.22
N GLN A 222 30.72 10.28 24.67
CA GLN A 222 30.19 9.20 25.52
C GLN A 222 29.67 9.65 26.90
N ALA A 223 29.98 10.87 27.35
CA ALA A 223 29.71 11.30 28.74
C ALA A 223 28.35 11.99 28.96
N GLN A 224 27.57 12.32 27.92
CA GLN A 224 26.35 13.14 28.08
C GLN A 224 25.05 12.51 27.54
N GLU A 225 25.13 11.48 26.69
CA GLU A 225 23.93 10.79 26.17
C GLU A 225 23.63 9.48 26.91
N SER A 226 23.89 9.42 28.22
CA SER A 226 23.28 8.40 29.08
C SER A 226 21.78 8.68 29.25
N ILE A 227 21.05 8.61 28.13
CA ILE A 227 19.62 8.35 28.11
C ILE A 227 19.46 7.01 28.83
N THR A 228 18.58 6.99 29.80
CA THR A 228 18.18 5.83 30.60
C THR A 228 17.72 4.71 29.67
N VAL A 229 18.65 3.88 29.19
CA VAL A 229 18.32 2.67 28.43
C VAL A 229 17.51 1.79 29.39
N PRO A 230 16.22 1.52 29.11
CA PRO A 230 15.50 0.56 29.92
C PRO A 230 16.26 -0.77 29.86
N LYS A 231 16.52 -1.37 31.02
CA LYS A 231 17.36 -2.56 31.29
C LYS A 231 16.81 -3.86 30.69
N SER A 232 16.05 -3.78 29.61
CA SER A 232 15.48 -4.88 28.86
C SER A 232 15.66 -4.61 27.38
N LEU A 233 16.91 -4.68 26.90
CA LEU A 233 17.15 -4.97 25.49
C LEU A 233 16.39 -6.29 25.19
N PRO A 234 15.45 -6.34 24.23
CA PRO A 234 15.01 -7.62 23.70
C PRO A 234 16.27 -8.37 23.28
N LYS A 235 16.37 -9.66 23.61
CA LYS A 235 17.49 -10.53 23.21
C LYS A 235 17.77 -10.26 21.73
N GLN A 236 18.77 -9.43 21.44
CA GLN A 236 19.34 -9.33 20.11
C GLN A 236 19.66 -10.76 19.75
N ARG A 237 19.10 -11.21 18.62
CA ARG A 237 19.38 -12.54 18.08
C ARG A 237 20.89 -12.67 18.15
N THR A 238 21.36 -13.56 19.01
CA THR A 238 22.76 -13.94 19.03
C THR A 238 22.99 -14.47 17.64
N ILE A 239 23.57 -13.61 16.79
CA ILE A 239 24.14 -14.05 15.54
C ILE A 239 25.06 -15.20 15.97
N PRO A 240 24.86 -16.43 15.49
CA PRO A 240 25.77 -17.50 15.79
C PRO A 240 27.17 -16.97 15.53
N LYS A 241 28.08 -17.16 16.50
CA LYS A 241 29.47 -16.67 16.49
C LYS A 241 30.29 -17.11 15.25
N GLN A 242 29.67 -17.83 14.32
CA GLN A 242 30.18 -18.21 13.01
C GLN A 242 30.12 -17.10 11.95
N GLN A 243 29.38 -15.99 12.13
CA GLN A 243 29.42 -14.89 11.16
C GLN A 243 30.54 -13.86 11.41
N GLU A 244 31.15 -13.86 12.60
CA GLU A 244 32.24 -12.93 12.93
C GLU A 244 33.57 -13.35 12.26
N THR A 245 33.67 -14.57 11.73
CA THR A 245 34.86 -15.06 11.01
C THR A 245 34.79 -14.88 9.49
N VAL A 246 33.66 -14.42 8.93
CA VAL A 246 33.52 -14.28 7.46
C VAL A 246 33.98 -12.90 6.95
N VAL A 247 34.24 -11.94 7.84
CA VAL A 247 34.61 -10.56 7.46
C VAL A 247 36.10 -10.43 7.08
N ALA A 248 36.94 -11.41 7.41
CA ALA A 248 38.39 -11.32 7.18
C ALA A 248 38.91 -12.09 5.94
N GLU A 249 38.11 -12.94 5.31
CA GLU A 249 38.47 -13.66 4.07
C GLU A 249 37.49 -13.32 2.92
N GLY A 250 37.19 -12.03 2.75
CA GLY A 250 36.51 -11.50 1.57
C GLY A 250 37.44 -11.50 0.35
N GLY A 251 37.82 -12.68 -0.12
CA GLY A 251 38.47 -12.83 -1.41
C GLY A 251 37.55 -12.30 -2.52
N ALA A 252 38.13 -11.72 -3.57
CA ALA A 252 37.46 -11.12 -4.73
C ALA A 252 36.54 -12.06 -5.55
N ASN A 253 36.11 -13.20 -4.99
CA ASN A 253 35.32 -14.26 -5.61
C ASN A 253 34.04 -14.62 -4.81
N ALA A 254 33.59 -13.80 -3.86
CA ALA A 254 32.33 -14.06 -3.16
C ALA A 254 31.14 -13.98 -4.15
N LYS A 255 30.26 -14.99 -4.13
CA LYS A 255 29.10 -15.05 -5.05
C LYS A 255 28.10 -13.94 -4.73
N PRO A 256 27.54 -13.23 -5.73
CA PRO A 256 26.51 -12.23 -5.51
C PRO A 256 25.32 -12.77 -4.72
N VAL A 257 24.82 -11.97 -3.78
CA VAL A 257 23.59 -12.25 -3.04
C VAL A 257 22.40 -11.94 -3.94
N THR A 258 21.53 -12.94 -4.16
CA THR A 258 20.32 -12.79 -4.96
C THR A 258 19.15 -12.41 -4.06
N ILE A 259 18.44 -11.35 -4.42
CA ILE A 259 17.23 -10.88 -3.75
C ILE A 259 16.10 -10.86 -4.77
N THR A 260 14.98 -11.48 -4.42
CA THR A 260 13.78 -11.50 -5.26
C THR A 260 12.72 -10.62 -4.63
N ILE A 261 12.26 -9.62 -5.38
CA ILE A 261 11.25 -8.63 -4.95
C ILE A 261 9.97 -8.94 -5.73
N SER A 262 8.89 -9.29 -5.03
CA SER A 262 7.58 -9.46 -5.65
C SER A 262 6.98 -8.09 -6.04
N PRO A 263 6.01 -8.06 -6.95
CA PRO A 263 5.19 -6.87 -7.15
C PRO A 263 4.45 -6.45 -5.88
N PHE A 264 4.01 -5.19 -5.86
CA PHE A 264 3.08 -4.71 -4.84
C PHE A 264 1.66 -5.20 -5.13
N GLU A 265 1.00 -5.68 -4.10
CA GLU A 265 -0.39 -6.09 -4.13
C GLU A 265 -1.21 -5.23 -3.18
N TRP A 266 -2.38 -4.77 -3.66
CA TRP A 266 -3.33 -4.05 -2.83
C TRP A 266 -4.17 -5.03 -2.02
N HIS A 267 -4.24 -4.78 -0.72
CA HIS A 267 -5.15 -5.46 0.20
C HIS A 267 -6.02 -4.44 0.90
N THR A 268 -7.22 -4.87 1.31
CA THR A 268 -8.07 -4.09 2.20
C THR A 268 -8.03 -4.73 3.58
N PHE A 269 -7.41 -4.05 4.55
CA PHE A 269 -7.30 -4.54 5.93
C PHE A 269 -7.94 -3.53 6.90
N PRO A 270 -8.46 -3.99 8.05
CA PRO A 270 -8.87 -3.08 9.10
C PRO A 270 -7.63 -2.39 9.69
N PHE A 271 -7.63 -1.07 9.77
CA PHE A 271 -6.59 -0.25 10.39
C PHE A 271 -7.26 0.79 11.30
N ALA A 272 -6.93 0.79 12.59
CA ALA A 272 -7.60 1.62 13.60
C ALA A 272 -9.15 1.47 13.60
N GLY A 273 -9.64 0.28 13.28
CA GLY A 273 -11.08 -0.04 13.22
C GLY A 273 -11.80 0.42 11.95
N GLN A 274 -11.08 0.97 10.96
CA GLN A 274 -11.64 1.37 9.66
C GLN A 274 -11.01 0.54 8.53
N PRO A 275 -11.72 0.30 7.41
CA PRO A 275 -11.10 -0.30 6.23
C PRO A 275 -10.05 0.65 5.64
N ALA A 276 -8.84 0.14 5.45
CA ALA A 276 -7.74 0.85 4.80
C ALA A 276 -7.15 0.01 3.66
N LEU A 277 -6.69 0.69 2.61
CA LEU A 277 -5.90 0.05 1.56
C LEU A 277 -4.46 -0.10 2.06
N VAL A 278 -3.86 -1.24 1.80
CA VAL A 278 -2.49 -1.56 2.18
C VAL A 278 -1.80 -2.16 0.97
N ALA A 279 -0.74 -1.52 0.51
CA ALA A 279 0.12 -2.09 -0.53
C ALA A 279 1.23 -2.89 0.13
N VAL A 280 1.33 -4.18 -0.21
CA VAL A 280 2.33 -5.09 0.36
C VAL A 280 3.10 -5.76 -0.76
N ARG A 281 4.41 -5.91 -0.59
CA ARG A 281 5.25 -6.79 -1.40
C ARG A 281 6.10 -7.69 -0.52
N GLN A 282 6.48 -8.83 -1.06
CA GLN A 282 7.42 -9.76 -0.46
C GLN A 282 8.82 -9.51 -1.00
N VAL A 283 9.81 -9.61 -0.12
CA VAL A 283 11.24 -9.55 -0.48
C VAL A 283 11.90 -10.80 0.07
N SER A 284 12.33 -11.68 -0.81
CA SER A 284 13.07 -12.89 -0.46
C SER A 284 14.57 -12.58 -0.45
N THR A 285 15.20 -12.75 0.70
CA THR A 285 16.65 -12.63 0.89
C THR A 285 17.23 -13.95 1.41
N PRO A 286 18.57 -14.12 1.45
CA PRO A 286 19.18 -15.31 2.07
C PRO A 286 18.81 -15.50 3.55
N ASP A 287 18.45 -14.43 4.26
CA ASP A 287 18.10 -14.48 5.69
C ASP A 287 16.61 -14.75 5.94
N GLY A 288 15.81 -14.82 4.87
CA GLY A 288 14.38 -15.15 4.92
C GLY A 288 13.53 -14.20 4.07
N THR A 289 12.21 -14.38 4.19
CA THR A 289 11.23 -13.53 3.54
C THR A 289 10.85 -12.35 4.43
N LEU A 290 10.78 -11.17 3.84
CA LEU A 290 10.39 -9.92 4.46
C LEU A 290 9.12 -9.41 3.77
N ALA A 291 8.24 -8.75 4.51
CA ALA A 291 7.14 -7.99 3.92
C ALA A 291 7.43 -6.49 4.02
N GLN A 292 7.26 -5.78 2.91
CA GLN A 292 7.44 -4.33 2.83
C GLN A 292 6.15 -3.72 2.31
N GLY A 293 5.78 -2.55 2.83
CA GLY A 293 4.53 -1.96 2.42
C GLY A 293 4.28 -0.56 2.94
N PHE A 294 3.10 -0.07 2.58
CA PHE A 294 2.56 1.18 3.05
C PHE A 294 1.04 1.09 3.21
N VAL A 295 0.51 1.92 4.09
CA VAL A 295 -0.93 2.13 4.35
C VAL A 295 -1.32 3.47 3.80
#